data_AF-A0A957Q9R0-F1
#
_entry.id   AF-A0A957Q9R0-F1
#
_cell.length_a   1.000
_cell.length_b   1.000
_cell.length_c   1.000
_cell.angle_alpha   90.00
_cell.angle_beta   90.00
_cell.angle_gamma   90.00
#
_symmetry.space_group_name_H-M   'P 1'
#
loop_
_entity.id
_entity.type
_entity.pdbx_description
1 polymer ?
#
loop_
_entity_poly.entity_id
_entity_poly.type
_entity_poly.pdbx_seq_one_letter_code
_entity_poly.pdbx_strand_id
1 'polypeptide(L)'
;MHEQPNDRPEYWQAEGFVELCLSRFRAAQEAGHWERQRTGFYQLTTYHGRTLGVLNSGLHRGDEALVQAALHNLLTLHRSMMHMHRMAPRLIPLPLALSEHSRGEFVRDLIMRVLTETPPALTLAQIHQRANDADLLGQISDVHLDEQLQALIKSGHVDTGDDGCIRTTRPYVELDKDVAGLRALIGRTFYAGFAALGYDSLGAILEQRASFKRDFHLLTRLREPYTIELFLNTVQLLLDTSVSSTKVWRYADLLHSPHPRPYQQAAFDVFRQHGYDSIVIDAPTGSGKTLIGMMCIQDWLRTLDLGQSILILVPTNNYQQQWIDELCYNASGLQLPPELIFAGTPAELDRFQRTTGGHPALLLVTYSALAQLGSPTGKGGFDAQSVEMFLQQANTQHVILDEVHKVLEDLHSVSADLARLLVHWQRDTSFHSLIGFSGTAAAFQRHCADLGLTLAYRIAIEDLVAAGFVAPFA
;
A
#
# COMPACT_ATOMS: atom_id res chain seq x y z
N MET A 1 27.92 -49.51 -19.24
CA MET A 1 28.30 -48.74 -18.04
C MET A 1 27.72 -47.36 -18.25
N HIS A 2 26.55 -47.10 -17.67
CA HIS A 2 25.86 -45.82 -17.81
C HIS A 2 26.65 -44.77 -17.03
N GLU A 3 27.10 -43.72 -17.72
CA GLU A 3 27.59 -42.51 -17.08
C GLU A 3 26.45 -41.94 -16.22
N GLN A 4 26.63 -41.99 -14.90
CA GLN A 4 25.82 -41.21 -13.97
C GLN A 4 26.08 -39.72 -14.27
N PRO A 5 25.04 -38.92 -14.54
CA PRO A 5 25.24 -37.50 -14.77
C PRO A 5 25.74 -36.87 -13.47
N ASN A 6 26.90 -36.22 -13.57
CA ASN A 6 27.51 -35.30 -12.60
C ASN A 6 26.49 -34.67 -11.64
N ASP A 7 26.63 -34.98 -10.35
CA ASP A 7 26.17 -34.15 -9.22
C ASP A 7 26.83 -32.77 -9.37
N ARG A 8 26.19 -31.89 -10.13
CA ARG A 8 26.52 -30.46 -10.09
C ARG A 8 26.19 -29.99 -8.68
N PRO A 9 27.06 -29.20 -8.04
CA PRO A 9 26.77 -28.66 -6.72
C PRO A 9 25.44 -27.91 -6.78
N GLU A 10 24.45 -28.35 -6.01
CA GLU A 10 23.19 -27.64 -5.83
C GLU A 10 23.54 -26.19 -5.46
N TYR A 11 23.15 -25.25 -6.32
CA TYR A 11 23.29 -23.84 -6.00
C TYR A 11 22.48 -23.58 -4.73
N TRP A 12 23.02 -22.76 -3.82
CA TRP A 12 22.40 -22.50 -2.52
C TRP A 12 20.94 -22.06 -2.66
N GLN A 13 20.08 -22.51 -1.74
CA GLN A 13 18.67 -22.15 -1.71
C GLN A 13 18.42 -21.16 -0.57
N ALA A 14 17.71 -20.06 -0.86
CA ALA A 14 17.51 -19.00 0.11
C ALA A 14 16.51 -19.34 1.23
N GLU A 15 15.64 -20.33 1.03
CA GLU A 15 14.49 -20.63 1.90
C GLU A 15 14.89 -20.87 3.36
N GLY A 16 15.74 -21.87 3.64
CA GLY A 16 16.15 -22.15 5.02
C GLY A 16 16.93 -21.02 5.70
N PHE A 17 17.70 -20.23 4.93
CA PHE A 17 18.38 -19.04 5.46
C PHE A 17 17.40 -17.93 5.82
N VAL A 18 16.42 -17.70 4.94
CA VAL A 18 15.33 -16.74 5.13
C VAL A 18 14.47 -17.10 6.35
N GLU A 19 14.09 -18.37 6.49
CA GLU A 19 13.32 -18.87 7.64
C GLU A 19 14.04 -18.60 8.96
N LEU A 20 15.36 -18.88 9.00
CA LEU A 20 16.19 -18.59 10.17
C LEU A 20 16.23 -17.08 10.49
N CYS A 21 16.43 -16.24 9.48
CA CYS A 21 16.44 -14.78 9.65
C CYS A 21 15.07 -14.24 10.10
N LEU A 22 13.97 -14.73 9.52
CA LEU A 22 12.60 -14.35 9.91
C LEU A 22 12.24 -14.80 11.31
N SER A 23 12.61 -16.02 11.70
CA SER A 23 12.40 -16.52 13.07
C SER A 23 13.14 -15.65 14.09
N ARG A 24 14.41 -15.33 13.84
CA ARG A 24 15.21 -14.42 14.69
C ARG A 24 14.64 -13.01 14.72
N PHE A 25 14.14 -12.52 13.59
CA PHE A 25 13.49 -11.21 13.48
C PHE A 25 12.22 -11.16 14.35
N ARG A 26 11.33 -12.14 14.24
CA ARG A 26 10.09 -12.23 15.03
C ARG A 26 10.38 -12.33 16.53
N ALA A 27 11.31 -13.19 16.93
CA ALA A 27 11.73 -13.28 18.33
C ALA A 27 12.32 -11.96 18.85
N ALA A 28 13.05 -11.21 18.02
CA ALA A 28 13.55 -9.89 18.37
C ALA A 28 12.44 -8.83 18.43
N GLN A 29 11.40 -8.96 17.62
CA GLN A 29 10.22 -8.10 17.65
C GLN A 29 9.41 -8.31 18.93
N GLU A 30 9.12 -9.56 19.30
CA GLU A 30 8.43 -9.91 20.55
C GLU A 30 9.20 -9.41 21.79
N ALA A 31 10.54 -9.43 21.74
CA ALA A 31 11.39 -8.95 22.82
C ALA A 31 11.67 -7.43 22.78
N GLY A 32 11.18 -6.68 21.80
CA GLY A 32 11.45 -5.23 21.65
C GLY A 32 12.90 -4.89 21.30
N HIS A 33 13.69 -5.84 20.81
CA HIS A 33 15.12 -5.66 20.47
C HIS A 33 15.30 -5.18 19.01
N TRP A 34 15.11 -3.89 18.76
CA TRP A 34 15.16 -3.30 17.41
C TRP A 34 16.51 -3.49 16.68
N GLU A 35 17.65 -3.47 17.38
CA GLU A 35 18.97 -3.73 16.78
C GLU A 35 19.07 -5.12 16.15
N ARG A 36 18.47 -6.13 16.82
CA ARG A 36 18.45 -7.51 16.33
C ARG A 36 17.47 -7.67 15.16
N GLN A 37 16.36 -6.94 15.15
CA GLN A 37 15.47 -6.86 13.99
C GLN A 37 16.21 -6.32 12.76
N ARG A 38 16.93 -5.19 12.90
CA ARG A 38 17.75 -4.62 11.82
C ARG A 38 18.86 -5.56 11.36
N THR A 39 19.50 -6.27 12.28
CA THR A 39 20.54 -7.26 11.95
C THR A 39 20.00 -8.36 11.02
N GLY A 40 18.80 -8.89 11.31
CA GLY A 40 18.16 -9.89 10.45
C GLY A 40 17.86 -9.37 9.05
N PHE A 41 17.37 -8.12 8.95
CA PHE A 41 17.11 -7.47 7.66
C PHE A 41 18.39 -7.27 6.84
N TYR A 42 19.44 -6.67 7.41
CA TYR A 42 20.68 -6.38 6.68
C TYR A 42 21.44 -7.66 6.28
N GLN A 43 21.27 -8.76 7.02
CA GLN A 43 21.73 -10.08 6.58
C GLN A 43 21.05 -10.48 5.26
N LEU A 44 19.73 -10.38 5.16
CA LEU A 44 19.01 -10.65 3.91
C LEU A 44 19.42 -9.69 2.79
N THR A 45 19.58 -8.39 3.07
CA THR A 45 20.00 -7.39 2.07
C THR A 45 21.37 -7.71 1.47
N THR A 46 22.31 -8.19 2.30
CA THR A 46 23.65 -8.59 1.85
C THR A 46 23.57 -9.76 0.88
N TYR A 47 22.76 -10.78 1.19
CA TYR A 47 22.56 -11.92 0.30
C TYR A 47 21.79 -11.53 -0.96
N HIS A 48 20.81 -10.63 -0.87
CA HIS A 48 20.10 -10.09 -2.03
C HIS A 48 21.05 -9.42 -3.02
N GLY A 49 21.96 -8.55 -2.55
CA GLY A 49 22.97 -7.91 -3.39
C GLY A 49 23.93 -8.92 -4.05
N ARG A 50 24.36 -9.96 -3.32
CA ARG A 50 25.17 -11.05 -3.88
C ARG A 50 24.41 -11.82 -4.97
N THR A 51 23.14 -12.14 -4.74
CA THR A 51 22.30 -12.85 -5.71
C THR A 51 22.09 -12.05 -6.99
N LEU A 52 21.93 -10.72 -6.92
CA LEU A 52 21.93 -9.86 -8.12
C LEU A 52 23.24 -9.96 -8.90
N GLY A 53 24.39 -10.00 -8.21
CA GLY A 53 25.69 -10.22 -8.85
C GLY A 53 25.77 -11.57 -9.57
N VAL A 54 25.24 -12.64 -8.94
CA VAL A 54 25.18 -13.97 -9.55
C VAL A 54 24.24 -14.01 -10.75
N LEU A 55 23.05 -13.41 -10.64
CA LEU A 55 22.10 -13.28 -11.75
C LEU A 55 22.77 -12.62 -12.96
N ASN A 56 23.43 -11.48 -12.73
CA ASN A 56 24.15 -10.77 -13.79
C ASN A 56 25.23 -11.66 -14.44
N SER A 57 26.01 -12.40 -13.64
CA SER A 57 27.00 -13.34 -14.19
C SER A 57 26.34 -14.49 -14.97
N GLY A 58 25.20 -15.01 -14.51
CA GLY A 58 24.44 -16.06 -15.19
C GLY A 58 23.90 -15.58 -16.55
N LEU A 59 23.31 -14.38 -16.58
CA LEU A 59 22.83 -13.74 -17.81
C LEU A 59 23.97 -13.57 -18.84
N HIS A 60 25.14 -13.07 -18.42
CA HIS A 60 26.28 -12.88 -19.32
C HIS A 60 26.80 -14.20 -19.92
N ARG A 61 26.74 -15.29 -19.15
CA ARG A 61 27.19 -16.61 -19.58
C ARG A 61 26.12 -17.39 -20.35
N GLY A 62 24.86 -16.95 -20.31
CA GLY A 62 23.72 -17.73 -20.79
C GLY A 62 23.52 -19.03 -19.98
N ASP A 63 23.90 -19.03 -18.70
CA ASP A 63 23.74 -20.18 -17.80
C ASP A 63 22.33 -20.21 -17.21
N GLU A 64 21.42 -20.89 -17.92
CA GLU A 64 20.00 -20.92 -17.61
C GLU A 64 19.69 -21.45 -16.20
N ALA A 65 20.37 -22.51 -15.77
CA ALA A 65 20.16 -23.09 -14.44
C ALA A 65 20.58 -22.11 -13.33
N LEU A 66 21.72 -21.42 -13.51
CA LEU A 66 22.18 -20.41 -12.56
C LEU A 66 21.26 -19.20 -12.51
N VAL A 67 20.74 -18.75 -13.66
CA VAL A 67 19.77 -17.65 -13.74
C VAL A 67 18.47 -18.01 -13.02
N GLN A 68 17.92 -19.20 -13.28
CA GLN A 68 16.71 -19.66 -12.59
C GLN A 68 16.92 -19.70 -11.07
N ALA A 69 18.02 -20.31 -10.61
CA ALA A 69 18.31 -20.41 -9.19
C ALA A 69 18.52 -19.03 -8.53
N ALA A 70 19.19 -18.10 -9.22
CA ALA A 70 19.36 -16.73 -8.74
C ALA A 70 18.03 -15.96 -8.66
N LEU A 71 17.17 -16.07 -9.67
CA LEU A 71 15.85 -15.42 -9.66
C LEU A 71 14.94 -15.98 -8.56
N HIS A 72 14.94 -17.29 -8.33
CA HIS A 72 14.22 -17.89 -7.20
C HIS A 72 14.69 -17.33 -5.87
N ASN A 73 16.01 -17.29 -5.65
CA ASN A 73 16.56 -16.74 -4.43
C ASN A 73 16.24 -15.24 -4.28
N LEU A 74 16.27 -14.46 -5.36
CA LEU A 74 15.86 -13.05 -5.32
C LEU A 74 14.41 -12.88 -4.88
N LEU A 75 13.48 -13.64 -5.46
CA LEU A 75 12.07 -13.61 -5.07
C LEU A 75 11.90 -13.94 -3.58
N THR A 76 12.54 -15.00 -3.09
CA THR A 76 12.43 -15.44 -1.68
C THR A 76 13.03 -14.42 -0.72
N LEU A 77 14.23 -13.90 -1.02
CA LEU A 77 14.90 -12.87 -0.21
C LEU A 77 14.09 -11.58 -0.18
N HIS A 78 13.65 -11.10 -1.34
CA HIS A 78 12.98 -9.81 -1.49
C HIS A 78 11.60 -9.81 -0.83
N ARG A 79 10.79 -10.87 -1.02
CA ARG A 79 9.50 -11.02 -0.32
C ARG A 79 9.68 -10.99 1.20
N SER A 80 10.74 -11.62 1.69
CA SER A 80 11.00 -11.70 3.14
C SER A 80 11.49 -10.38 3.72
N MET A 81 12.34 -9.65 2.99
CA MET A 81 12.70 -8.27 3.35
C MET A 81 11.48 -7.35 3.35
N MET A 82 10.59 -7.48 2.36
CA MET A 82 9.32 -6.73 2.32
C MET A 82 8.42 -7.09 3.49
N HIS A 83 8.34 -8.36 3.87
CA HIS A 83 7.59 -8.78 5.05
C HIS A 83 8.17 -8.19 6.34
N MET A 84 9.49 -8.21 6.53
CA MET A 84 10.15 -7.57 7.67
C MET A 84 9.87 -6.05 7.71
N HIS A 85 9.92 -5.37 6.55
CA HIS A 85 9.57 -3.96 6.45
C HIS A 85 8.11 -3.71 6.87
N ARG A 86 7.15 -4.49 6.36
CA ARG A 86 5.73 -4.35 6.73
C ARG A 86 5.48 -4.59 8.22
N MET A 87 6.20 -5.53 8.83
CA MET A 87 6.08 -5.80 10.28
C MET A 87 6.62 -4.67 11.16
N ALA A 88 7.61 -3.90 10.68
CA ALA A 88 8.25 -2.84 11.45
C ALA A 88 8.74 -1.67 10.55
N PRO A 89 7.82 -0.91 9.92
CA PRO A 89 8.15 0.00 8.82
C PRO A 89 8.96 1.24 9.24
N ARG A 90 8.99 1.56 10.55
CA ARG A 90 9.79 2.66 11.14
C ARG A 90 11.19 2.23 11.60
N LEU A 91 11.48 0.93 11.53
CA LEU A 91 12.75 0.36 12.02
C LEU A 91 13.51 -0.34 10.90
N ILE A 92 12.76 -0.89 9.95
CA ILE A 92 13.27 -1.70 8.85
C ILE A 92 13.10 -0.91 7.57
N PRO A 93 14.19 -0.64 6.82
CA PRO A 93 14.11 0.12 5.59
C PRO A 93 13.32 -0.58 4.50
N LEU A 94 12.81 0.20 3.54
CA LEU A 94 12.21 -0.36 2.33
C LEU A 94 13.31 -1.04 1.48
N PRO A 95 13.16 -2.32 1.10
CA PRO A 95 14.17 -3.02 0.32
C PRO A 95 14.16 -2.53 -1.13
N LEU A 96 15.00 -1.56 -1.45
CA LEU A 96 15.16 -1.08 -2.81
C LEU A 96 16.23 -1.89 -3.57
N ALA A 97 15.87 -2.42 -4.74
CA ALA A 97 16.80 -3.09 -5.65
C ALA A 97 17.62 -2.05 -6.44
N LEU A 98 18.49 -1.33 -5.74
CA LEU A 98 19.38 -0.32 -6.31
C LEU A 98 20.82 -0.82 -6.36
N SER A 99 21.50 -0.51 -7.46
CA SER A 99 22.96 -0.63 -7.55
C SER A 99 23.64 0.33 -6.56
N GLU A 100 24.89 0.08 -6.21
CA GLU A 100 25.67 0.99 -5.33
C GLU A 100 25.68 2.43 -5.86
N HIS A 101 25.86 2.59 -7.18
CA HIS A 101 25.81 3.90 -7.83
C HIS A 101 24.43 4.56 -7.69
N SER A 102 23.36 3.81 -7.95
CA SER A 102 21.98 4.30 -7.85
C SER A 102 21.58 4.61 -6.40
N ARG A 103 22.17 3.94 -5.41
CA ARG A 103 21.98 4.30 -3.99
C ARG A 103 22.55 5.69 -3.71
N GLY A 104 23.74 6.02 -4.22
CA GLY A 104 24.31 7.37 -4.09
C GLY A 104 23.42 8.44 -4.73
N GLU A 105 22.85 8.17 -5.90
CA GLU A 105 21.86 9.06 -6.54
C GLU A 105 20.58 9.20 -5.72
N PHE A 106 20.08 8.11 -5.17
CA PHE A 106 18.90 8.15 -4.29
C PHE A 106 19.16 8.95 -3.01
N VAL A 107 20.36 8.87 -2.41
CA VAL A 107 20.73 9.72 -1.27
C VAL A 107 20.72 11.20 -1.65
N ARG A 108 21.15 11.56 -2.88
CA ARG A 108 21.00 12.94 -3.37
C ARG A 108 19.54 13.35 -3.50
N ASP A 109 18.67 12.47 -3.97
CA ASP A 109 17.23 12.74 -4.02
C ASP A 109 16.67 13.03 -2.63
N LEU A 110 17.08 12.26 -1.60
CA LEU A 110 16.66 12.51 -0.21
C LEU A 110 17.11 13.90 0.27
N ILE A 111 18.38 14.26 0.05
CA ILE A 111 18.91 15.59 0.40
C ILE A 111 18.12 16.69 -0.31
N MET A 112 17.88 16.54 -1.62
CA MET A 112 17.15 17.53 -2.42
C MET A 112 15.68 17.65 -1.99
N ARG A 113 15.03 16.56 -1.57
CA ARG A 113 13.68 16.60 -0.99
C ARG A 113 13.66 17.34 0.34
N VAL A 114 14.59 17.01 1.26
CA VAL A 114 14.73 17.70 2.56
C VAL A 114 14.89 19.22 2.37
N LEU A 115 15.75 19.64 1.43
CA LEU A 115 15.97 21.05 1.10
C LEU A 115 14.80 21.71 0.34
N THR A 116 13.98 20.94 -0.36
CA THR A 116 12.79 21.47 -1.07
C THR A 116 11.61 21.65 -0.13
N GLU A 117 11.43 20.73 0.83
CA GLU A 117 10.34 20.75 1.79
C GLU A 117 10.55 21.76 2.93
N THR A 118 11.78 22.27 3.06
CA THR A 118 12.16 23.22 4.12
C THR A 118 12.68 24.52 3.51
N PRO A 119 11.85 25.58 3.44
CA PRO A 119 12.24 26.85 2.85
C PRO A 119 13.47 27.56 3.47
N PRO A 120 13.71 27.52 4.80
CA PRO A 120 14.91 28.15 5.37
C PRO A 120 16.17 27.31 5.13
N ALA A 121 17.34 27.97 5.18
CA ALA A 121 18.64 27.31 5.15
C ALA A 121 18.75 26.25 6.25
N LEU A 122 19.31 25.09 5.90
CA LEU A 122 19.50 23.98 6.82
C LEU A 122 20.98 23.77 7.10
N THR A 123 21.31 23.58 8.38
CA THR A 123 22.65 23.15 8.79
C THR A 123 22.90 21.70 8.37
N LEU A 124 24.16 21.30 8.25
CA LEU A 124 24.54 19.91 7.92
C LEU A 124 23.87 18.89 8.86
N ALA A 125 23.89 19.16 10.16
CA ALA A 125 23.27 18.30 11.16
C ALA A 125 21.75 18.14 10.95
N GLN A 126 21.05 19.21 10.55
CA GLN A 126 19.62 19.15 10.25
C GLN A 126 19.34 18.35 8.97
N ILE A 127 20.20 18.48 7.94
CA ILE A 127 20.09 17.68 6.71
C ILE A 127 20.33 16.21 7.03
N HIS A 128 21.37 15.88 7.79
CA HIS A 128 21.67 14.50 8.19
C HIS A 128 20.52 13.88 8.98
N GLN A 129 20.01 14.61 9.97
CA GLN A 129 18.88 14.16 10.78
C GLN A 129 17.65 13.91 9.88
N ARG A 130 17.23 14.90 9.09
CA ARG A 130 16.01 14.78 8.27
C ARG A 130 16.13 13.74 7.16
N ALA A 131 17.31 13.58 6.55
CA ALA A 131 17.54 12.56 5.53
C ALA A 131 17.46 11.15 6.13
N ASN A 132 17.93 10.97 7.37
CA ASN A 132 17.79 9.72 8.11
C ASN A 132 16.37 9.49 8.67
N ASP A 133 15.68 10.55 9.08
CA ASP A 133 14.29 10.51 9.53
C ASP A 133 13.31 10.11 8.41
N ALA A 134 13.68 10.33 7.15
CA ALA A 134 12.93 9.82 6.00
C ALA A 134 12.93 8.27 5.94
N ASP A 135 13.87 7.61 6.62
CA ASP A 135 13.99 6.16 6.86
C ASP A 135 13.80 5.25 5.62
N LEU A 136 14.14 5.75 4.43
CA LEU A 136 13.97 4.99 3.18
C LEU A 136 15.11 4.00 2.89
N LEU A 137 16.30 4.22 3.46
CA LEU A 137 17.48 3.35 3.30
C LEU A 137 18.06 2.86 4.65
N GLY A 138 17.40 3.20 5.76
CA GLY A 138 17.94 3.12 7.11
C GLY A 138 18.99 4.21 7.36
N GLN A 139 19.72 4.08 8.47
CA GLN A 139 20.73 5.06 8.87
C GLN A 139 21.89 5.13 7.86
N ILE A 140 21.95 6.24 7.12
CA ILE A 140 23.02 6.65 6.22
C ILE A 140 24.10 7.33 7.07
N SER A 141 25.37 6.98 6.84
CA SER A 141 26.47 7.64 7.56
C SER A 141 26.62 9.10 7.15
N ASP A 142 26.96 9.94 8.12
CA ASP A 142 27.21 11.38 7.91
C ASP A 142 28.26 11.61 6.82
N VAL A 143 29.31 10.79 6.79
CA VAL A 143 30.35 10.82 5.74
C VAL A 143 29.75 10.65 4.35
N HIS A 144 28.84 9.70 4.16
CA HIS A 144 28.25 9.46 2.84
C HIS A 144 27.24 10.55 2.46
N LEU A 145 26.49 11.08 3.43
CA LEU A 145 25.62 12.23 3.22
C LEU A 145 26.42 13.47 2.82
N ASP A 146 27.55 13.72 3.47
CA ASP A 146 28.46 14.82 3.15
C ASP A 146 29.04 14.68 1.74
N GLU A 147 29.50 13.49 1.37
CA GLU A 147 29.98 13.20 0.00
C GLU A 147 28.91 13.53 -1.05
N GLN A 148 27.65 13.12 -0.82
CA GLN A 148 26.56 13.39 -1.75
C GLN A 148 26.13 14.86 -1.77
N LEU A 149 26.14 15.53 -0.62
CA LEU A 149 25.86 16.96 -0.52
C LEU A 149 26.92 17.78 -1.25
N GLN A 150 28.21 17.45 -1.08
CA GLN A 150 29.30 18.10 -1.83
C GLN A 150 29.17 17.89 -3.34
N ALA A 151 28.70 16.73 -3.79
CA ALA A 151 28.39 16.51 -5.19
C ALA A 151 27.26 17.44 -5.70
N LEU A 152 26.23 17.67 -4.89
CA LEU A 152 25.13 18.61 -5.20
C LEU A 152 25.59 20.08 -5.20
N ILE A 153 26.49 20.46 -4.29
CA ILE A 153 27.11 21.79 -4.26
C ILE A 153 27.96 22.01 -5.51
N LYS A 154 28.85 21.06 -5.82
CA LYS A 154 29.73 21.13 -7.00
C LYS A 154 28.94 21.19 -8.32
N SER A 155 27.80 20.53 -8.38
CA SER A 155 26.89 20.59 -9.52
C SER A 155 25.95 21.80 -9.49
N GLY A 156 26.02 22.66 -8.47
CA GLY A 156 25.24 23.89 -8.37
C GLY A 156 23.74 23.68 -8.13
N HIS A 157 23.34 22.52 -7.61
CA HIS A 157 21.96 22.26 -7.16
C HIS A 157 21.72 22.75 -5.73
N VAL A 158 22.78 22.88 -4.95
CA VAL A 158 22.78 23.39 -3.58
C VAL A 158 23.80 24.52 -3.48
N ASP A 159 23.44 25.57 -2.76
CA ASP A 159 24.33 26.66 -2.38
C ASP A 159 24.56 26.64 -0.87
N THR A 160 25.73 27.10 -0.45
CA THR A 160 26.15 27.13 0.96
C THR A 160 26.36 28.58 1.37
N GLY A 161 25.51 29.07 2.27
CA GLY A 161 25.66 30.38 2.93
C GLY A 161 26.06 30.25 4.40
N ASP A 162 26.22 31.39 5.05
CA ASP A 162 26.58 31.47 6.48
C ASP A 162 25.55 30.77 7.38
N ASP A 163 24.27 30.76 6.97
CA ASP A 163 23.16 30.16 7.71
C ASP A 163 22.90 28.67 7.36
N GLY A 164 23.69 28.08 6.47
CA GLY A 164 23.58 26.67 6.06
C GLY A 164 23.41 26.46 4.55
N CYS A 165 22.86 25.31 4.18
CA CYS A 165 22.65 24.92 2.79
C CYS A 165 21.22 25.25 2.33
N ILE A 166 21.09 25.76 1.12
CA ILE A 166 19.81 26.01 0.45
C ILE A 166 19.80 25.39 -0.94
N ARG A 167 18.62 24.96 -1.39
CA ARG A 167 18.43 24.53 -2.77
C ARG A 167 18.50 25.72 -3.73
N THR A 168 19.20 25.58 -4.85
CA THR A 168 19.24 26.60 -5.91
C THR A 168 18.05 26.47 -6.86
N THR A 169 17.90 27.43 -7.78
CA THR A 169 16.89 27.39 -8.84
C THR A 169 17.24 26.40 -9.97
N ARG A 170 18.42 25.76 -9.93
CA ARG A 170 18.83 24.80 -10.96
C ARG A 170 17.87 23.59 -10.97
N PRO A 171 17.29 23.22 -12.13
CA PRO A 171 16.43 22.05 -12.22
C PRO A 171 17.16 20.79 -11.75
N TYR A 172 16.50 19.98 -10.95
CA TYR A 172 17.00 18.69 -10.47
C TYR A 172 16.03 17.61 -10.93
N VAL A 173 16.57 16.52 -11.49
CA VAL A 173 15.78 15.37 -11.95
C VAL A 173 16.03 14.25 -10.95
N GLU A 174 14.97 13.80 -10.27
CA GLU A 174 15.06 12.69 -9.33
C GLU A 174 15.40 11.38 -10.06
N LEU A 175 15.99 10.43 -9.35
CA LEU A 175 16.28 9.10 -9.85
C LEU A 175 14.98 8.39 -10.23
N ASP A 176 14.89 7.99 -11.50
CA ASP A 176 13.86 7.06 -11.92
C ASP A 176 14.19 5.66 -11.35
N LYS A 177 13.44 5.28 -10.32
CA LYS A 177 13.63 4.02 -9.57
C LYS A 177 13.25 2.81 -10.39
N ASP A 178 12.36 2.98 -11.37
CA ASP A 178 11.94 1.93 -12.27
C ASP A 178 13.10 1.57 -13.22
N VAL A 179 13.70 2.59 -13.82
CA VAL A 179 14.93 2.47 -14.63
C VAL A 179 16.10 1.95 -13.81
N ALA A 180 16.31 2.49 -12.60
CA ALA A 180 17.41 2.08 -11.73
C ALA A 180 17.26 0.63 -11.25
N GLY A 181 16.04 0.21 -10.94
CA GLY A 181 15.70 -1.17 -10.58
C GLY A 181 16.01 -2.14 -11.71
N LEU A 182 15.61 -1.81 -12.94
CA LEU A 182 15.96 -2.62 -14.11
C LEU A 182 17.48 -2.71 -14.29
N ARG A 183 18.20 -1.59 -14.24
CA ARG A 183 19.68 -1.58 -14.34
C ARG A 183 20.36 -2.42 -13.27
N ALA A 184 19.83 -2.45 -12.06
CA ALA A 184 20.34 -3.30 -10.99
C ALA A 184 20.10 -4.79 -11.28
N LEU A 185 18.92 -5.12 -11.81
CA LEU A 185 18.49 -6.49 -12.09
C LEU A 185 19.27 -7.15 -13.24
N ILE A 186 19.45 -6.45 -14.36
CA ILE A 186 20.10 -7.01 -15.57
C ILE A 186 21.53 -6.52 -15.81
N GLY A 187 21.97 -5.53 -15.04
CA GLY A 187 23.28 -4.92 -15.19
C GLY A 187 23.38 -3.98 -16.40
N ARG A 188 24.45 -3.19 -16.44
CA ARG A 188 24.66 -2.16 -17.48
C ARG A 188 24.78 -2.71 -18.88
N THR A 189 25.37 -3.90 -19.04
CA THR A 189 25.62 -4.52 -20.35
C THR A 189 24.32 -4.89 -21.06
N PHE A 190 23.37 -5.52 -20.36
CA PHE A 190 22.08 -5.89 -20.97
C PHE A 190 21.13 -4.71 -21.08
N TYR A 191 21.22 -3.74 -20.17
CA TYR A 191 20.32 -2.59 -20.14
C TYR A 191 20.26 -1.85 -21.49
N ALA A 192 21.39 -1.60 -22.15
CA ALA A 192 21.40 -0.92 -23.44
C ALA A 192 20.63 -1.68 -24.53
N GLY A 193 20.72 -3.01 -24.53
CA GLY A 193 19.98 -3.87 -25.46
C GLY A 193 18.48 -3.90 -25.17
N PHE A 194 18.11 -3.99 -23.90
CA PHE A 194 16.72 -3.92 -23.45
C PHE A 194 16.08 -2.56 -23.83
N ALA A 195 16.75 -1.46 -23.49
CA ALA A 195 16.27 -0.11 -23.81
C ALA A 195 16.12 0.13 -25.32
N ALA A 196 17.04 -0.41 -26.14
CA ALA A 196 16.95 -0.29 -27.61
C ALA A 196 15.71 -1.00 -28.21
N LEU A 197 15.14 -1.98 -27.49
CA LEU A 197 13.90 -2.66 -27.86
C LEU A 197 12.67 -2.08 -27.16
N GLY A 198 12.80 -0.94 -26.45
CA GLY A 198 11.70 -0.28 -25.76
C GLY A 198 11.42 -0.83 -24.35
N TYR A 199 12.36 -1.56 -23.75
CA TYR A 199 12.30 -2.08 -22.38
C TYR A 199 13.27 -1.33 -21.46
N ASP A 200 13.09 -0.02 -21.31
CA ASP A 200 14.02 0.87 -20.60
C ASP A 200 13.73 1.01 -19.08
N SER A 201 12.60 0.47 -18.61
CA SER A 201 12.19 0.40 -17.20
C SER A 201 11.56 -0.97 -16.86
N LEU A 202 11.42 -1.31 -15.57
CA LEU A 202 10.69 -2.52 -15.16
C LEU A 202 9.22 -2.42 -15.61
N GLY A 203 8.59 -1.25 -15.50
CA GLY A 203 7.20 -1.00 -15.90
C GLY A 203 6.98 -1.26 -17.39
N ALA A 204 7.87 -0.74 -18.24
CA ALA A 204 7.84 -0.97 -19.69
C ALA A 204 7.89 -2.46 -20.07
N ILE A 205 8.62 -3.28 -19.30
CA ILE A 205 8.67 -4.74 -19.50
C ILE A 205 7.30 -5.39 -19.24
N LEU A 206 6.58 -4.95 -18.20
CA LEU A 206 5.27 -5.51 -17.87
C LEU A 206 4.17 -5.05 -18.85
N GLU A 207 4.17 -3.77 -19.22
CA GLU A 207 3.23 -3.23 -20.21
C GLU A 207 3.35 -3.94 -21.56
N GLN A 208 4.57 -4.34 -21.92
CA GLN A 208 4.87 -5.01 -23.17
C GLN A 208 5.11 -6.52 -23.00
N ARG A 209 4.53 -7.16 -21.97
CA ARG A 209 4.80 -8.56 -21.58
C ARG A 209 4.77 -9.55 -22.75
N ALA A 210 3.83 -9.43 -23.68
CA ALA A 210 3.73 -10.33 -24.83
C ALA A 210 4.91 -10.17 -25.81
N SER A 211 5.32 -8.94 -26.11
CA SER A 211 6.50 -8.66 -26.94
C SER A 211 7.78 -9.06 -26.21
N PHE A 212 7.88 -8.73 -24.92
CA PHE A 212 9.02 -9.07 -24.10
C PHE A 212 9.31 -10.56 -24.06
N LYS A 213 8.28 -11.42 -23.91
CA LYS A 213 8.45 -12.87 -23.97
C LYS A 213 9.05 -13.34 -25.29
N ARG A 214 8.72 -12.68 -26.40
CA ARG A 214 9.32 -12.99 -27.70
C ARG A 214 10.76 -12.50 -27.79
N ASP A 215 11.09 -11.35 -27.22
CA ASP A 215 12.41 -10.74 -27.41
C ASP A 215 13.45 -11.18 -26.38
N PHE A 216 13.02 -11.69 -25.21
CA PHE A 216 13.90 -12.04 -24.09
C PHE A 216 15.02 -13.01 -24.49
N HIS A 217 14.71 -14.01 -25.32
CA HIS A 217 15.70 -14.99 -25.78
C HIS A 217 16.73 -14.37 -26.73
N LEU A 218 16.35 -13.34 -27.51
CA LEU A 218 17.28 -12.61 -28.38
C LEU A 218 18.28 -11.82 -27.55
N LEU A 219 17.81 -11.25 -26.42
CA LEU A 219 18.62 -10.43 -25.53
C LEU A 219 19.55 -11.26 -24.63
N THR A 220 19.07 -12.39 -24.09
CA THR A 220 19.77 -13.13 -23.02
C THR A 220 20.32 -14.49 -23.45
N ARG A 221 19.92 -14.99 -24.62
CA ARG A 221 20.20 -16.36 -25.12
C ARG A 221 19.55 -17.50 -24.31
N LEU A 222 18.74 -17.17 -23.32
CA LEU A 222 17.97 -18.12 -22.50
C LEU A 222 16.70 -18.55 -23.24
N ARG A 223 16.30 -19.82 -23.11
CA ARG A 223 15.27 -20.40 -23.99
C ARG A 223 14.08 -20.98 -23.24
N GLU A 224 14.23 -21.34 -21.97
CA GLU A 224 13.15 -21.98 -21.21
C GLU A 224 12.05 -20.95 -20.90
N PRO A 225 10.79 -21.22 -21.27
CA PRO A 225 9.65 -20.35 -20.94
C PRO A 225 9.54 -20.07 -19.44
N TYR A 226 9.93 -21.06 -18.62
CA TYR A 226 9.96 -20.94 -17.17
C TYR A 226 10.87 -19.81 -16.67
N THR A 227 12.06 -19.67 -17.26
CA THR A 227 13.01 -18.61 -16.90
C THR A 227 12.43 -17.22 -17.15
N ILE A 228 11.68 -17.08 -18.25
CA ILE A 228 11.03 -15.82 -18.63
C ILE A 228 9.93 -15.46 -17.63
N GLU A 229 9.07 -16.41 -17.26
CA GLU A 229 8.05 -16.17 -16.24
C GLU A 229 8.66 -15.83 -14.89
N LEU A 230 9.74 -16.49 -14.51
CA LEU A 230 10.44 -16.21 -13.26
C LEU A 230 11.07 -14.82 -13.25
N PHE A 231 11.62 -14.39 -14.39
CA PHE A 231 12.12 -13.03 -14.58
C PHE A 231 11.00 -12.01 -14.46
N LEU A 232 9.87 -12.23 -15.15
CA LEU A 232 8.69 -11.36 -15.09
C LEU A 232 8.10 -11.27 -13.67
N ASN A 233 8.05 -12.38 -12.93
CA ASN A 233 7.65 -12.38 -11.54
C ASN A 233 8.60 -11.55 -10.65
N THR A 234 9.90 -11.58 -10.96
CA THR A 234 10.90 -10.77 -10.25
C THR A 234 10.71 -9.30 -10.57
N VAL A 235 10.49 -8.95 -11.84
CA VAL A 235 10.18 -7.59 -12.30
C VAL A 235 8.93 -7.04 -11.60
N GLN A 236 7.84 -7.81 -11.57
CA GLN A 236 6.60 -7.44 -10.86
C GLN A 236 6.87 -7.18 -9.38
N LEU A 237 7.56 -8.10 -8.69
CA LEU A 237 7.86 -7.95 -7.26
C LEU A 237 8.70 -6.70 -6.97
N LEU A 238 9.68 -6.39 -7.83
CA LEU A 238 10.53 -5.21 -7.68
C LEU A 238 9.76 -3.92 -7.96
N LEU A 239 8.84 -3.92 -8.93
CA LEU A 239 7.94 -2.79 -9.21
C LEU A 239 7.00 -2.49 -8.06
N ASP A 240 6.35 -3.52 -7.52
CA ASP A 240 5.46 -3.37 -6.36
C ASP A 240 6.21 -2.69 -5.18
N THR A 241 7.54 -2.88 -5.13
CA THR A 241 8.41 -2.27 -4.13
C THR A 241 8.93 -0.88 -4.53
N SER A 242 9.20 -0.62 -5.80
CA SER A 242 9.67 0.69 -6.27
C SER A 242 8.55 1.73 -6.27
N VAL A 243 7.32 1.31 -6.58
CA VAL A 243 6.09 2.11 -6.45
C VAL A 243 5.78 2.45 -4.98
N SER A 244 6.24 1.62 -4.04
CA SER A 244 6.12 1.87 -2.59
C SER A 244 7.05 2.99 -2.09
N SER A 245 8.06 3.38 -2.87
CA SER A 245 8.92 4.51 -2.51
C SER A 245 8.39 5.81 -3.12
N THR A 246 7.85 6.66 -2.26
CA THR A 246 7.38 8.04 -2.54
C THR A 246 6.23 8.20 -3.53
N LYS A 247 5.17 7.42 -3.37
CA LYS A 247 3.94 8.07 -2.92
C LYS A 247 3.83 7.89 -1.40
N VAL A 248 4.71 8.49 -0.60
CA VAL A 248 4.20 9.63 0.20
C VAL A 248 3.11 10.27 -0.63
N TRP A 249 1.86 9.95 -0.31
CA TRP A 249 0.75 10.81 -0.65
C TRP A 249 1.16 12.20 -0.17
N ARG A 250 1.82 12.95 -1.06
CA ARG A 250 2.09 14.36 -0.91
C ARG A 250 0.71 14.96 -0.91
N TYR A 251 0.18 15.24 0.28
CA TYR A 251 -1.03 16.01 0.49
C TYR A 251 -2.00 15.94 -0.70
N ALA A 252 -2.65 14.80 -0.91
CA ALA A 252 -3.99 14.87 -1.45
C ALA A 252 -4.92 15.00 -0.24
N ASP A 253 -4.67 16.06 0.56
CA ASP A 253 -5.74 16.74 1.28
C ASP A 253 -6.85 16.88 0.25
N LEU A 254 -7.97 16.16 0.46
CA LEU A 254 -9.11 16.01 -0.45
C LEU A 254 -8.99 16.97 -1.64
N LEU A 255 -8.48 16.51 -2.78
CA LEU A 255 -7.99 17.40 -3.84
C LEU A 255 -9.10 18.40 -4.21
N HIS A 256 -8.94 19.66 -3.78
CA HIS A 256 -9.90 20.79 -3.91
C HIS A 256 -11.11 20.86 -2.95
N SER A 257 -11.14 20.09 -1.87
CA SER A 257 -12.19 20.19 -0.84
C SER A 257 -11.98 21.39 0.09
N PRO A 258 -13.05 22.04 0.56
CA PRO A 258 -12.93 22.96 1.69
C PRO A 258 -12.32 22.22 2.88
N HIS A 259 -11.39 22.85 3.60
CA HIS A 259 -10.86 22.32 4.86
C HIS A 259 -12.00 21.71 5.69
N PRO A 260 -11.85 20.46 6.18
CA PRO A 260 -12.91 19.82 6.94
C PRO A 260 -13.31 20.75 8.09
N ARG A 261 -14.62 20.91 8.26
CA ARG A 261 -15.15 21.76 9.33
C ARG A 261 -14.67 21.19 10.67
N PRO A 262 -14.49 22.02 11.72
CA PRO A 262 -13.92 21.56 12.98
C PRO A 262 -14.60 20.32 13.58
N TYR A 263 -15.93 20.22 13.45
CA TYR A 263 -16.69 19.05 13.93
C TYR A 263 -16.47 17.78 13.09
N GLN A 264 -16.17 17.92 11.80
CA GLN A 264 -15.85 16.80 10.91
C GLN A 264 -14.46 16.26 11.23
N GLN A 265 -13.49 17.16 11.46
CA GLN A 265 -12.16 16.80 11.95
C GLN A 265 -12.23 16.12 13.33
N ALA A 266 -13.00 16.68 14.26
CA ALA A 266 -13.20 16.08 15.58
C ALA A 266 -13.79 14.66 15.49
N ALA A 267 -14.80 14.47 14.63
CA ALA A 267 -15.37 13.14 14.39
C ALA A 267 -14.33 12.16 13.81
N PHE A 268 -13.54 12.59 12.83
CA PHE A 268 -12.45 11.79 12.29
C PHE A 268 -11.39 11.43 13.35
N ASP A 269 -11.00 12.39 14.20
CA ASP A 269 -10.04 12.15 15.28
C ASP A 269 -10.56 11.15 16.30
N VAL A 270 -11.88 11.12 16.59
CA VAL A 270 -12.48 10.10 17.46
C VAL A 270 -12.27 8.69 16.87
N PHE A 271 -12.48 8.50 15.57
CA PHE A 271 -12.21 7.20 14.96
C PHE A 271 -10.75 6.76 15.13
N ARG A 272 -9.80 7.69 14.89
CA ARG A 272 -8.36 7.41 15.07
C ARG A 272 -8.00 7.08 16.50
N GLN A 273 -8.54 7.82 17.47
CA GLN A 273 -8.28 7.60 18.90
C GLN A 273 -8.75 6.21 19.36
N HIS A 274 -9.84 5.71 18.76
CA HIS A 274 -10.38 4.38 19.05
C HIS A 274 -9.84 3.29 18.10
N GLY A 275 -8.83 3.60 17.28
CA GLY A 275 -8.22 2.63 16.36
C GLY A 275 -9.18 2.04 15.32
N TYR A 276 -10.29 2.73 15.03
CA TYR A 276 -11.34 2.24 14.13
C TYR A 276 -12.02 0.92 14.58
N ASP A 277 -12.08 0.67 15.89
CA ASP A 277 -12.58 -0.59 16.49
C ASP A 277 -14.09 -0.57 16.77
N SER A 278 -14.91 -1.05 15.83
CA SER A 278 -16.37 -1.16 15.96
C SER A 278 -17.05 0.14 16.42
N ILE A 279 -16.58 1.29 15.92
CA ILE A 279 -17.03 2.62 16.36
C ILE A 279 -18.11 3.19 15.45
N VAL A 280 -19.12 3.81 16.04
CA VAL A 280 -20.18 4.54 15.33
C VAL A 280 -20.15 6.02 15.72
N ILE A 281 -20.32 6.89 14.73
CA ILE A 281 -20.57 8.32 14.94
C ILE A 281 -21.99 8.68 14.49
N ASP A 282 -22.68 9.40 15.36
CA ASP A 282 -23.99 10.00 15.07
C ASP A 282 -23.82 11.45 14.60
N ALA A 283 -24.21 11.73 13.37
CA ALA A 283 -24.05 13.03 12.74
C ALA A 283 -25.26 13.35 11.83
N PRO A 284 -25.95 14.48 12.05
CA PRO A 284 -27.22 14.77 11.38
C PRO A 284 -27.07 14.83 9.85
N THR A 285 -28.18 14.69 9.14
CA THR A 285 -28.21 14.84 7.68
C THR A 285 -27.67 16.22 7.27
N GLY A 286 -26.87 16.27 6.20
CA GLY A 286 -26.22 17.50 5.75
C GLY A 286 -24.96 17.90 6.53
N SER A 287 -24.58 17.18 7.58
CA SER A 287 -23.33 17.45 8.32
C SER A 287 -22.06 17.09 7.55
N GLY A 288 -22.16 16.36 6.43
CA GLY A 288 -21.01 15.87 5.66
C GLY A 288 -20.45 14.54 6.16
N LYS A 289 -21.32 13.58 6.54
CA LYS A 289 -20.93 12.22 6.92
C LYS A 289 -20.01 11.54 5.90
N THR A 290 -20.36 11.65 4.62
CA THR A 290 -19.58 11.08 3.52
C THR A 290 -18.16 11.64 3.48
N LEU A 291 -17.97 12.92 3.79
CA LEU A 291 -16.63 13.52 3.90
C LEU A 291 -15.81 12.89 5.02
N ILE A 292 -16.40 12.67 6.20
CA ILE A 292 -15.72 12.02 7.33
C ILE A 292 -15.35 10.58 6.96
N GLY A 293 -16.24 9.86 6.27
CA GLY A 293 -15.95 8.53 5.75
C GLY A 293 -14.84 8.53 4.69
N MET A 294 -14.81 9.51 3.80
CA MET A 294 -13.71 9.71 2.84
C MET A 294 -12.37 10.01 3.54
N MET A 295 -12.36 10.75 4.65
CA MET A 295 -11.15 10.94 5.46
C MET A 295 -10.64 9.62 6.06
N CYS A 296 -11.55 8.74 6.50
CA CYS A 296 -11.19 7.40 6.99
C CYS A 296 -10.65 6.51 5.86
N ILE A 297 -11.34 6.48 4.72
CA ILE A 297 -10.89 5.79 3.50
C ILE A 297 -9.50 6.26 3.11
N GLN A 298 -9.28 7.58 3.10
CA GLN A 298 -7.99 8.16 2.77
C GLN A 298 -6.91 7.69 3.75
N ASP A 299 -7.20 7.62 5.05
CA ASP A 299 -6.24 7.12 6.04
C ASP A 299 -5.90 5.64 5.79
N TRP A 300 -6.89 4.81 5.49
CA TRP A 300 -6.70 3.40 5.21
C TRP A 300 -6.01 3.12 3.88
N LEU A 301 -6.31 3.89 2.83
CA LEU A 301 -5.64 3.78 1.53
C LEU A 301 -4.12 4.03 1.63
N ARG A 302 -3.64 4.68 2.70
CA ARG A 302 -2.20 4.84 2.97
C ARG A 302 -1.53 3.54 3.42
N THR A 303 -2.29 2.60 3.97
CA THR A 303 -1.79 1.35 4.55
C THR A 303 -2.35 0.10 3.87
N LEU A 304 -3.24 0.26 2.89
CA LEU A 304 -3.86 -0.83 2.14
C LEU A 304 -2.86 -1.42 1.12
N ASP A 305 -2.57 -2.72 1.20
CA ASP A 305 -1.74 -3.45 0.24
C ASP A 305 -2.48 -3.68 -1.10
N LEU A 306 -1.74 -3.97 -2.17
CA LEU A 306 -2.34 -4.40 -3.44
C LEU A 306 -3.14 -5.69 -3.27
N GLY A 307 -4.34 -5.70 -3.85
CA GLY A 307 -5.26 -6.83 -3.72
C GLY A 307 -6.01 -6.86 -2.41
N GLN A 308 -5.83 -5.89 -1.51
CA GLN A 308 -6.71 -5.65 -0.37
C GLN A 308 -7.82 -4.66 -0.74
N SER A 309 -8.93 -4.70 0.00
CA SER A 309 -10.04 -3.79 -0.24
C SER A 309 -10.66 -3.21 1.03
N ILE A 310 -11.35 -2.08 0.84
CA ILE A 310 -12.23 -1.44 1.82
C ILE A 310 -13.66 -1.71 1.36
N LEU A 311 -14.47 -2.31 2.23
CA LEU A 311 -15.89 -2.54 1.98
C LEU A 311 -16.73 -1.41 2.55
N ILE A 312 -17.56 -0.79 1.72
CA ILE A 312 -18.57 0.19 2.12
C ILE A 312 -19.94 -0.47 1.94
N LEU A 313 -20.64 -0.64 3.06
CA LEU A 313 -22.00 -1.14 3.10
C LEU A 313 -22.98 0.03 3.15
N VAL A 314 -23.88 0.05 2.17
CA VAL A 314 -24.88 1.12 2.02
C VAL A 314 -26.32 0.58 1.99
N PRO A 315 -27.34 1.37 2.34
CA PRO A 315 -28.71 0.88 2.38
C PRO A 315 -29.30 0.51 1.01
N THR A 316 -29.01 1.30 -0.03
CA THR A 316 -29.61 1.15 -1.36
C THR A 316 -28.63 1.51 -2.48
N ASN A 317 -28.97 1.13 -3.71
CA ASN A 317 -28.18 1.48 -4.90
C ASN A 317 -28.08 3.00 -5.11
N ASN A 318 -29.03 3.79 -4.63
CA ASN A 318 -28.94 5.25 -4.69
C ASN A 318 -27.78 5.77 -3.83
N TYR A 319 -27.57 5.18 -2.64
CA TYR A 319 -26.41 5.50 -1.82
C TYR A 319 -25.12 5.01 -2.46
N GLN A 320 -25.12 3.86 -3.17
CA GLN A 320 -23.94 3.45 -3.94
C GLN A 320 -23.56 4.53 -4.96
N GLN A 321 -24.52 5.03 -5.74
CA GLN A 321 -24.25 6.07 -6.72
C GLN A 321 -23.76 7.37 -6.07
N GLN A 322 -24.35 7.79 -4.95
CA GLN A 322 -23.86 8.96 -4.20
C GLN A 322 -22.41 8.79 -3.77
N TRP A 323 -22.04 7.63 -3.25
CA TRP A 323 -20.65 7.35 -2.88
C TRP A 323 -19.73 7.31 -4.10
N ILE A 324 -20.14 6.74 -5.23
CA ILE A 324 -19.35 6.79 -6.48
C ILE A 324 -19.12 8.24 -6.91
N ASP A 325 -20.17 9.06 -6.90
CA ASP A 325 -20.09 10.46 -7.30
C ASP A 325 -19.13 11.22 -6.39
N GLU A 326 -19.22 11.02 -5.08
CA GLU A 326 -18.32 11.62 -4.09
C GLU A 326 -16.88 11.12 -4.20
N LEU A 327 -16.67 9.82 -4.44
CA LEU A 327 -15.34 9.22 -4.51
C LEU A 327 -14.61 9.53 -5.82
N CYS A 328 -15.31 9.54 -6.96
CA CYS A 328 -14.71 9.64 -8.29
C CYS A 328 -14.78 11.05 -8.90
N TYR A 329 -15.93 11.71 -8.76
CA TYR A 329 -16.30 12.82 -9.65
C TYR A 329 -16.48 14.17 -8.93
N ASN A 330 -16.81 14.16 -7.64
CA ASN A 330 -16.95 15.39 -6.88
C ASN A 330 -15.59 16.08 -6.76
N ALA A 331 -15.55 17.36 -7.12
CA ALA A 331 -14.35 18.20 -6.99
C ALA A 331 -13.86 18.31 -5.54
N SER A 332 -14.72 18.08 -4.54
CA SER A 332 -14.35 18.11 -3.11
C SER A 332 -14.09 16.73 -2.51
N GLY A 333 -14.14 15.67 -3.34
CA GLY A 333 -13.98 14.29 -2.94
C GLY A 333 -12.56 13.75 -3.12
N LEU A 334 -12.41 12.42 -3.11
CA LEU A 334 -11.10 11.77 -3.23
C LEU A 334 -10.56 11.69 -4.67
N GLN A 335 -11.43 11.90 -5.68
CA GLN A 335 -11.11 11.82 -7.10
C GLN A 335 -10.38 10.53 -7.49
N LEU A 336 -10.85 9.41 -6.94
CA LEU A 336 -10.28 8.11 -7.22
C LEU A 336 -10.63 7.68 -8.65
N PRO A 337 -9.69 7.03 -9.37
CA PRO A 337 -9.97 6.43 -10.66
C PRO A 337 -11.13 5.41 -10.56
N PRO A 338 -12.14 5.47 -11.44
CA PRO A 338 -13.30 4.57 -11.39
C PRO A 338 -12.93 3.08 -11.41
N GLU A 339 -11.81 2.70 -12.03
CA GLU A 339 -11.31 1.33 -12.07
C GLU A 339 -10.91 0.76 -10.69
N LEU A 340 -10.67 1.62 -9.69
CA LEU A 340 -10.37 1.20 -8.31
C LEU A 340 -11.62 0.97 -7.48
N ILE A 341 -12.80 1.30 -8.02
CA ILE A 341 -14.06 1.29 -7.29
C ILE A 341 -15.02 0.32 -7.97
N PHE A 342 -15.34 -0.75 -7.25
CA PHE A 342 -16.43 -1.63 -7.63
C PHE A 342 -17.71 -1.20 -6.93
N ALA A 343 -18.80 -1.06 -7.68
CA ALA A 343 -20.13 -0.87 -7.13
C ALA A 343 -21.11 -1.84 -7.79
N GLY A 344 -21.78 -2.66 -6.98
CA GLY A 344 -22.69 -3.67 -7.48
C GLY A 344 -22.98 -4.75 -6.45
N THR A 345 -23.28 -5.95 -6.95
CA THR A 345 -23.53 -7.13 -6.12
C THR A 345 -22.28 -8.01 -6.02
N PRO A 346 -22.13 -8.82 -4.96
CA PRO A 346 -20.99 -9.73 -4.82
C PRO A 346 -20.76 -10.66 -6.02
N ALA A 347 -21.83 -11.11 -6.68
CA ALA A 347 -21.76 -11.97 -7.86
C ALA A 347 -21.17 -11.28 -9.10
N GLU A 348 -21.17 -9.95 -9.14
CA GLU A 348 -20.64 -9.16 -10.25
C GLU A 348 -19.15 -8.80 -10.07
N LEU A 349 -18.60 -8.96 -8.85
CA LEU A 349 -17.21 -8.60 -8.54
C LEU A 349 -16.21 -9.40 -9.39
N ASP A 350 -16.39 -10.72 -9.51
CA ASP A 350 -15.56 -11.58 -10.35
C ASP A 350 -15.53 -11.12 -11.81
N ARG A 351 -16.70 -10.70 -12.34
CA ARG A 351 -16.80 -10.19 -13.71
C ARG A 351 -16.04 -8.88 -13.83
N PHE A 352 -16.21 -7.97 -12.88
CA PHE A 352 -15.49 -6.70 -12.84
C PHE A 352 -13.98 -6.89 -12.82
N GLN A 353 -13.46 -7.78 -11.96
CA GLN A 353 -12.03 -8.08 -11.86
C GLN A 353 -11.47 -8.64 -13.18
N ARG A 354 -12.21 -9.51 -13.87
CA ARG A 354 -11.80 -10.03 -15.19
C ARG A 354 -11.79 -8.96 -16.28
N THR A 355 -12.71 -8.00 -16.22
CA THR A 355 -12.82 -6.92 -17.22
C THR A 355 -11.77 -5.83 -17.02
N THR A 356 -11.52 -5.44 -15.77
CA THR A 356 -10.56 -4.37 -15.45
C THR A 356 -9.13 -4.88 -15.31
N GLY A 357 -8.94 -6.19 -15.11
CA GLY A 357 -7.62 -6.80 -14.91
C GLY A 357 -6.99 -6.48 -13.55
N GLY A 358 -7.72 -5.79 -12.66
CA GLY A 358 -7.25 -5.34 -11.36
C GLY A 358 -8.20 -5.73 -10.22
N HIS A 359 -7.66 -5.69 -8.99
CA HIS A 359 -8.46 -5.86 -7.78
C HIS A 359 -8.90 -4.46 -7.30
N PRO A 360 -10.22 -4.17 -7.20
CA PRO A 360 -10.68 -2.88 -6.73
C PRO A 360 -10.23 -2.63 -5.28
N ALA A 361 -9.84 -1.39 -4.98
CA ALA A 361 -9.46 -0.97 -3.64
C ALA A 361 -10.70 -0.66 -2.78
N LEU A 362 -11.82 -0.29 -3.42
CA LEU A 362 -13.10 -0.05 -2.75
C LEU A 362 -14.21 -0.90 -3.32
N LEU A 363 -15.00 -1.49 -2.43
CA LEU A 363 -16.18 -2.28 -2.75
C LEU A 363 -17.40 -1.58 -2.17
N LEU A 364 -18.33 -1.14 -3.01
CA LEU A 364 -19.61 -0.58 -2.59
C LEU A 364 -20.68 -1.62 -2.82
N VAL A 365 -21.21 -2.17 -1.72
CA VAL A 365 -22.22 -3.24 -1.76
C VAL A 365 -23.38 -2.83 -0.86
N THR A 366 -24.61 -3.18 -1.24
CA THR A 366 -25.74 -2.94 -0.34
C THR A 366 -25.79 -3.99 0.77
N TYR A 367 -26.30 -3.61 1.95
CA TYR A 367 -26.49 -4.57 3.05
C TYR A 367 -27.27 -5.81 2.59
N SER A 368 -28.34 -5.61 1.81
CA SER A 368 -29.17 -6.69 1.31
C SER A 368 -28.44 -7.58 0.30
N ALA A 369 -27.64 -7.03 -0.61
CA ALA A 369 -26.89 -7.82 -1.58
C ALA A 369 -25.83 -8.69 -0.92
N LEU A 370 -25.12 -8.17 0.09
CA LEU A 370 -24.14 -8.97 0.84
C LEU A 370 -24.81 -10.01 1.72
N ALA A 371 -25.89 -9.64 2.42
CA ALA A 371 -26.61 -10.57 3.32
C ALA A 371 -27.29 -11.73 2.57
N GLN A 372 -27.52 -11.62 1.26
CA GLN A 372 -28.15 -12.65 0.43
C GLN A 372 -27.15 -13.57 -0.30
N LEU A 373 -25.84 -13.41 -0.07
CA LEU A 373 -24.79 -14.22 -0.70
C LEU A 373 -24.99 -15.70 -0.32
N GLY A 374 -24.99 -16.59 -1.30
CA GLY A 374 -25.03 -18.04 -1.06
C GLY A 374 -26.41 -18.68 -0.91
N SER A 375 -27.52 -17.93 -0.96
CA SER A 375 -28.87 -18.51 -0.86
C SER A 375 -29.32 -19.16 -2.19
N PRO A 376 -29.36 -20.51 -2.32
CA PRO A 376 -29.70 -21.17 -3.58
C PRO A 376 -31.18 -21.05 -4.01
N THR A 377 -32.06 -20.51 -3.15
CA THR A 377 -33.52 -20.50 -3.36
C THR A 377 -34.13 -19.11 -3.55
N GLY A 378 -33.33 -18.07 -3.80
CA GLY A 378 -33.84 -16.73 -4.15
C GLY A 378 -34.74 -16.06 -3.10
N LYS A 379 -34.86 -16.63 -1.90
CA LYS A 379 -35.65 -16.10 -0.77
C LYS A 379 -34.92 -16.36 0.56
N GLY A 380 -34.02 -15.44 0.93
CA GLY A 380 -33.88 -14.99 2.33
C GLY A 380 -33.10 -15.85 3.32
N GLY A 381 -32.09 -16.61 2.90
CA GLY A 381 -31.13 -17.21 3.85
C GLY A 381 -29.89 -16.33 4.02
N PHE A 382 -29.61 -15.87 5.24
CA PHE A 382 -28.29 -15.38 5.62
C PHE A 382 -27.33 -16.57 5.68
N ASP A 383 -26.25 -16.53 4.91
CA ASP A 383 -25.20 -17.54 4.95
C ASP A 383 -23.86 -16.90 5.31
N ALA A 384 -23.47 -17.05 6.58
CA ALA A 384 -22.23 -16.49 7.10
C ALA A 384 -20.99 -16.99 6.33
N GLN A 385 -20.98 -18.25 5.88
CA GLN A 385 -19.84 -18.83 5.17
C GLN A 385 -19.65 -18.17 3.80
N SER A 386 -20.75 -17.89 3.10
CA SER A 386 -20.71 -17.20 1.81
C SER A 386 -20.23 -15.75 1.95
N VAL A 387 -20.67 -15.04 2.99
CA VAL A 387 -20.14 -13.70 3.31
C VAL A 387 -18.64 -13.78 3.62
N GLU A 388 -18.20 -14.79 4.37
CA GLU A 388 -16.79 -14.98 4.73
C GLU A 388 -15.92 -15.19 3.50
N MET A 389 -16.34 -16.12 2.63
CA MET A 389 -15.66 -16.40 1.37
C MET A 389 -15.53 -15.15 0.52
N PHE A 390 -16.59 -14.34 0.45
CA PHE A 390 -16.55 -13.07 -0.26
C PHE A 390 -15.52 -12.11 0.34
N LEU A 391 -15.53 -11.89 1.66
CA LEU A 391 -14.58 -10.99 2.30
C LEU A 391 -13.13 -11.46 2.14
N GLN A 392 -12.88 -12.77 2.21
CA GLN A 392 -11.56 -13.37 2.01
C GLN A 392 -11.10 -13.27 0.56
N GLN A 393 -11.97 -13.55 -0.41
CA GLN A 393 -11.68 -13.40 -1.84
C GLN A 393 -11.39 -11.95 -2.22
N ALA A 394 -12.17 -11.02 -1.65
CA ALA A 394 -11.97 -9.58 -1.75
C ALA A 394 -10.80 -9.08 -0.87
N ASN A 395 -10.24 -9.94 -0.01
CA ASN A 395 -9.20 -9.60 0.95
C ASN A 395 -9.50 -8.29 1.71
N THR A 396 -10.73 -8.19 2.22
CA THR A 396 -11.26 -6.98 2.86
C THR A 396 -10.53 -6.71 4.18
N GLN A 397 -9.99 -5.50 4.35
CA GLN A 397 -9.25 -5.10 5.56
C GLN A 397 -10.01 -4.12 6.43
N HIS A 398 -10.89 -3.32 5.83
CA HIS A 398 -11.63 -2.29 6.53
C HIS A 398 -13.08 -2.27 6.03
N VAL A 399 -14.01 -1.99 6.94
CA VAL A 399 -15.43 -1.98 6.66
C VAL A 399 -16.06 -0.68 7.16
N ILE A 400 -16.89 -0.08 6.32
CA ILE A 400 -17.72 1.09 6.63
C ILE A 400 -19.19 0.68 6.57
N LEU A 401 -19.91 0.96 7.65
CA LEU A 401 -21.35 0.83 7.73
C LEU A 401 -21.99 2.22 7.54
N ASP A 402 -22.52 2.49 6.35
CA ASP A 402 -23.26 3.73 6.11
C ASP A 402 -24.72 3.60 6.55
N GLU A 403 -25.27 4.69 7.08
CA GLU A 403 -26.60 4.78 7.68
C GLU A 403 -26.93 3.62 8.64
N VAL A 404 -26.05 3.38 9.62
CA VAL A 404 -26.10 2.27 10.59
C VAL A 404 -27.47 2.12 11.25
N HIS A 405 -28.22 3.20 11.49
CA HIS A 405 -29.58 3.11 12.05
C HIS A 405 -30.51 2.15 11.28
N LYS A 406 -30.31 1.93 9.97
CA LYS A 406 -31.07 0.92 9.20
C LYS A 406 -30.80 -0.52 9.61
N VAL A 407 -29.65 -0.76 10.21
CA VAL A 407 -29.29 -2.02 10.86
C VAL A 407 -29.86 -2.07 12.29
N LEU A 408 -29.87 -0.93 12.98
CA LEU A 408 -30.29 -0.82 14.39
C LEU A 408 -31.81 -0.81 14.59
N GLU A 409 -32.59 -0.41 13.57
CA GLU A 409 -34.06 -0.32 13.63
C GLU A 409 -34.70 -1.69 13.95
N ASP A 410 -34.11 -2.79 13.43
CA ASP A 410 -34.56 -4.16 13.68
C ASP A 410 -33.37 -5.11 13.89
N LEU A 411 -33.11 -5.46 15.15
CA LEU A 411 -32.05 -6.39 15.56
C LEU A 411 -32.28 -7.84 15.10
N HIS A 412 -33.47 -8.18 14.62
CA HIS A 412 -33.76 -9.50 14.05
C HIS A 412 -33.65 -9.52 12.52
N SER A 413 -33.26 -8.40 11.91
CA SER A 413 -33.07 -8.30 10.47
C SER A 413 -31.78 -8.98 10.01
N VAL A 414 -31.77 -9.39 8.73
CA VAL A 414 -30.60 -9.98 8.07
C VAL A 414 -29.41 -9.02 8.04
N SER A 415 -29.67 -7.71 7.98
CA SER A 415 -28.63 -6.67 8.05
C SER A 415 -28.01 -6.60 9.45
N ALA A 416 -28.80 -6.82 10.51
CA ALA A 416 -28.31 -6.91 11.88
C ALA A 416 -27.46 -8.15 12.09
N ASP A 417 -27.84 -9.29 11.51
CA ASP A 417 -27.02 -10.51 11.53
C ASP A 417 -25.68 -10.31 10.81
N LEU A 418 -25.69 -9.64 9.65
CA LEU A 418 -24.47 -9.24 8.94
C LEU A 418 -23.59 -8.34 9.82
N ALA A 419 -24.15 -7.33 10.50
CA ALA A 419 -23.37 -6.47 11.37
C ALA A 419 -22.77 -7.22 12.58
N ARG A 420 -23.52 -8.15 13.20
CA ARG A 420 -22.99 -9.02 14.27
C ARG A 420 -21.80 -9.84 13.78
N LEU A 421 -21.93 -10.41 12.59
CA LEU A 421 -20.88 -11.21 11.98
C LEU A 421 -19.60 -10.39 11.74
N LEU A 422 -19.75 -9.17 11.20
CA LEU A 422 -18.63 -8.25 10.99
C LEU A 422 -17.96 -7.84 12.30
N VAL A 423 -18.74 -7.51 13.34
CA VAL A 423 -18.17 -7.20 14.67
C VAL A 423 -17.42 -8.41 15.24
N HIS A 424 -17.96 -9.61 15.08
CA HIS A 424 -17.30 -10.84 15.52
C HIS A 424 -15.95 -11.05 14.82
N TRP A 425 -15.90 -10.89 13.50
CA TRP A 425 -14.69 -11.05 12.69
C TRP A 425 -13.67 -9.92 12.86
N GLN A 426 -14.10 -8.71 13.19
CA GLN A 426 -13.14 -7.70 13.60
C GLN A 426 -12.43 -8.14 14.90
N ARG A 427 -13.19 -8.65 15.88
CA ARG A 427 -12.63 -9.10 17.17
C ARG A 427 -11.73 -10.33 17.05
N ASP A 428 -11.96 -11.18 16.06
CA ASP A 428 -11.07 -12.32 15.78
C ASP A 428 -9.86 -11.96 14.90
N THR A 429 -9.74 -10.69 14.50
CA THR A 429 -8.68 -10.12 13.66
C THR A 429 -8.70 -10.54 12.18
N SER A 430 -9.81 -11.09 11.67
CA SER A 430 -10.01 -11.39 10.25
C SER A 430 -9.94 -10.15 9.35
N PHE A 431 -10.28 -8.98 9.89
CA PHE A 431 -10.01 -7.68 9.27
C PHE A 431 -9.74 -6.63 10.36
N HIS A 432 -9.14 -5.50 9.99
CA HIS A 432 -8.57 -4.55 10.95
C HIS A 432 -9.59 -3.53 11.50
N SER A 433 -10.51 -3.04 10.67
CA SER A 433 -11.33 -1.88 11.04
C SER A 433 -12.80 -2.03 10.68
N LEU A 434 -13.67 -1.56 11.57
CA LEU A 434 -15.12 -1.45 11.38
C LEU A 434 -15.56 -0.09 11.93
N ILE A 435 -16.07 0.76 11.06
CA ILE A 435 -16.68 2.02 11.47
C ILE A 435 -18.09 2.14 10.95
N GLY A 436 -18.87 3.02 11.58
CA GLY A 436 -20.23 3.30 11.16
C GLY A 436 -20.61 4.77 11.28
N PHE A 437 -21.51 5.20 10.41
CA PHE A 437 -22.07 6.54 10.40
C PHE A 437 -23.59 6.49 10.37
N SER A 438 -24.25 7.41 11.07
CA SER A 438 -25.70 7.53 10.98
C SER A 438 -26.16 8.93 11.37
N GLY A 439 -27.33 9.36 10.88
CA GLY A 439 -28.00 10.57 11.38
C GLY A 439 -28.84 10.39 12.64
N THR A 440 -29.08 9.16 13.09
CA THR A 440 -30.01 8.86 14.20
C THR A 440 -29.53 7.74 15.12
N ALA A 441 -28.25 7.34 15.07
CA ALA A 441 -27.72 6.25 15.89
C ALA A 441 -27.84 6.51 17.41
N ALA A 442 -27.86 7.78 17.84
CA ALA A 442 -28.08 8.11 19.26
C ALA A 442 -29.43 7.64 19.79
N ALA A 443 -30.48 7.58 18.96
CA ALA A 443 -31.78 7.05 19.36
C ALA A 443 -31.74 5.52 19.61
N PHE A 444 -30.73 4.85 19.05
CA PHE A 444 -30.56 3.40 19.09
C PHE A 444 -29.30 2.97 19.88
N GLN A 445 -28.82 3.80 20.81
CA GLN A 445 -27.56 3.55 21.54
C GLN A 445 -27.50 2.16 22.21
N ARG A 446 -28.63 1.68 22.76
CA ARG A 446 -28.71 0.32 23.33
C ARG A 446 -28.50 -0.75 22.26
N HIS A 447 -29.14 -0.61 21.11
CA HIS A 447 -29.00 -1.54 19.99
C HIS A 447 -27.59 -1.54 19.41
N CYS A 448 -26.87 -0.40 19.39
CA CYS A 448 -25.44 -0.37 19.05
C CYS A 448 -24.66 -1.32 19.97
N ALA A 449 -24.83 -1.17 21.29
CA ALA A 449 -24.13 -1.98 22.27
C ALA A 449 -24.50 -3.47 22.15
N ASP A 450 -25.77 -3.79 21.88
CA ASP A 450 -26.25 -5.17 21.69
C ASP A 450 -25.63 -5.84 20.46
N LEU A 451 -25.27 -5.07 19.42
CA LEU A 451 -24.51 -5.55 18.26
C LEU A 451 -23.00 -5.57 18.49
N GLY A 452 -22.52 -5.03 19.61
CA GLY A 452 -21.10 -4.89 19.92
C GLY A 452 -20.43 -3.68 19.27
N LEU A 453 -21.22 -2.74 18.77
CA LEU A 453 -20.77 -1.44 18.27
C LEU A 453 -20.76 -0.39 19.39
N THR A 454 -19.82 0.56 19.33
CA THR A 454 -19.72 1.65 20.30
C THR A 454 -20.08 2.98 19.66
N LEU A 455 -21.17 3.60 20.10
CA LEU A 455 -21.47 4.99 19.74
C LEU A 455 -20.50 5.93 20.49
N ALA A 456 -19.43 6.36 19.84
CA ALA A 456 -18.33 7.08 20.48
C ALA A 456 -18.47 8.61 20.40
N TYR A 457 -19.18 9.13 19.40
CA TYR A 457 -19.34 10.56 19.22
C TYR A 457 -20.69 10.92 18.62
N ARG A 458 -21.23 12.05 19.07
CA ARG A 458 -22.48 12.62 18.57
C ARG A 458 -22.25 14.09 18.24
N ILE A 459 -22.57 14.46 17.02
CA ILE A 459 -22.60 15.86 16.59
C ILE A 459 -24.02 16.38 16.82
N ALA A 460 -24.18 17.29 17.78
CA ALA A 460 -25.47 17.89 18.07
C ALA A 460 -25.87 18.84 16.94
N ILE A 461 -27.13 18.77 16.48
CA ILE A 461 -27.61 19.63 15.40
C ILE A 461 -27.72 21.08 15.85
N GLU A 462 -28.00 21.30 17.14
CA GLU A 462 -28.06 22.60 17.79
C GLU A 462 -26.71 23.32 17.68
N ASP A 463 -25.59 22.61 17.87
CA ASP A 463 -24.25 23.16 17.74
C ASP A 463 -23.92 23.53 16.29
N LEU A 464 -24.38 22.72 15.33
CA LEU A 464 -24.19 23.01 13.90
C LEU A 464 -24.99 24.24 13.45
N VAL A 465 -26.21 24.40 13.96
CA VAL A 465 -27.05 25.58 13.69
C VAL A 465 -26.44 26.81 14.34
N ALA A 466 -26.02 26.71 15.62
CA ALA A 466 -25.39 27.81 16.35
C ALA A 466 -24.08 28.29 15.69
N ALA A 467 -23.30 27.35 15.13
CA ALA A 467 -22.06 27.67 14.41
C ALA A 467 -22.29 28.09 12.93
N GLY A 468 -23.54 28.15 12.45
CA GLY A 468 -23.88 28.57 11.09
C GLY A 468 -23.54 27.54 10.01
N PHE A 469 -23.29 26.29 10.40
CA PHE A 469 -22.94 25.19 9.48
C PHE A 469 -24.15 24.51 8.85
N VAL A 470 -25.30 24.59 9.53
CA VAL A 470 -26.60 24.06 9.10
C VAL A 470 -27.62 25.20 9.25
N ALA A 471 -28.51 25.35 8.26
CA ALA A 471 -29.56 26.35 8.34
C ALA A 471 -30.50 26.05 9.53
N PRO A 472 -30.91 27.07 10.31
CA PRO A 472 -31.96 26.87 11.31
C PRO A 472 -33.23 26.39 10.62
N PHE A 473 -33.90 25.40 11.22
CA PHE A 473 -35.18 24.91 10.72
C PHE A 473 -36.19 26.07 10.64
N ALA A 474 -36.88 26.19 9.50
CA ALA A 474 -37.97 27.14 9.29
C ALA A 474 -39.26 26.68 9.98
#